data_AF-A0A142WX87-F1
#
_entry.id   AF-A0A142WX87-F1
#
_cell.length_a   1.000
_cell.length_b   1.000
_cell.length_c   1.000
_cell.angle_alpha   90.00
_cell.angle_beta   90.00
_cell.angle_gamma   90.00
#
_symmetry.space_group_name_H-M   'P 1'
#
loop_
_entity.id
_entity.type
_entity.pdbx_description
1 polymer ?
#
loop_
_entity_poly.entity_id
_entity_poly.type
_entity_poly.pdbx_seq_one_letter_code
_entity_poly.pdbx_strand_id
1 'polypeptide(L)' 'MAGSVVREALSRISGAFAKLRVPEPQVEILINLAPADLPKDGTWLDLPLAIIMLQAAGLLPDLAEHK' A
#
# COMPACT_ATOMS: atom_id res chain seq x y z
N MET A 1 4.75 -13.01 11.72
CA MET A 1 5.80 -12.39 10.88
C MET A 1 5.14 -11.31 10.03
N ALA A 2 5.50 -10.04 10.19
CA ALA A 2 4.87 -8.92 9.47
C ALA A 2 4.80 -9.11 7.94
N GLY A 3 5.75 -9.84 7.35
CA GLY A 3 5.77 -10.09 5.91
C GLY A 3 4.54 -10.84 5.36
N SER A 4 3.85 -11.67 6.15
CA SER A 4 2.65 -12.37 5.66
C SER A 4 1.48 -11.42 5.48
N VAL A 5 1.23 -10.54 6.46
CA VAL A 5 0.09 -9.60 6.43
C VAL A 5 0.26 -8.56 5.32
N VAL A 6 1.48 -8.08 5.09
CA VAL A 6 1.76 -7.16 3.98
C VAL A 6 1.50 -7.84 2.63
N ARG A 7 1.92 -9.10 2.47
CA ARG A 7 1.64 -9.87 1.25
C ARG A 7 0.14 -10.09 1.02
N GLU A 8 -0.62 -10.38 2.08
CA GLU A 8 -2.08 -10.50 1.99
C GLU A 8 -2.75 -9.17 1.63
N ALA A 9 -2.30 -8.06 2.22
CA ALA A 9 -2.78 -6.72 1.89
C ALA A 9 -2.53 -6.39 0.41
N LEU A 10 -1.31 -6.62 -0.08
CA LEU A 10 -0.96 -6.42 -1.50
C LEU A 10 -1.83 -7.31 -2.41
N SER A 11 -2.06 -8.57 -2.04
CA SER A 11 -2.94 -9.46 -2.81
C SER A 11 -4.37 -8.93 -2.91
N ARG A 12 -4.94 -8.41 -1.81
CA ARG A 12 -6.28 -7.79 -1.80
C ARG A 12 -6.33 -6.52 -2.65
N ILE A 13 -5.32 -5.65 -2.51
CA ILE A 13 -5.23 -4.39 -3.25
C ILE A 13 -5.12 -4.65 -4.75
N SER A 14 -4.20 -5.51 -5.19
CA SER A 14 -4.05 -5.86 -6.61
C SER A 14 -5.33 -6.49 -7.18
N GLY A 15 -6.05 -7.31 -6.41
CA GLY A 15 -7.36 -7.83 -6.82
C GLY A 15 -8.41 -6.72 -7.03
N ALA A 16 -8.47 -5.75 -6.12
CA ALA A 16 -9.37 -4.59 -6.25
C ALA A 16 -8.97 -3.71 -7.44
N PHE A 17 -7.69 -3.44 -7.62
CA PHE A 17 -7.16 -2.63 -8.72
C PHE A 17 -7.45 -3.27 -10.07
N ALA A 18 -7.21 -4.58 -10.21
CA ALA A 18 -7.56 -5.33 -11.41
C ALA A 18 -9.06 -5.24 -11.73
N LYS A 19 -9.92 -5.36 -10.71
CA LYS A 19 -11.38 -5.27 -10.89
C LYS A 19 -11.82 -3.88 -11.34
N LEU A 20 -11.16 -2.84 -10.84
CA LEU A 20 -11.46 -1.43 -11.13
C LEU A 20 -10.69 -0.87 -12.33
N ARG A 21 -9.82 -1.67 -12.96
CA ARG A 21 -8.91 -1.26 -14.05
C ARG A 21 -7.99 -0.10 -13.64
N VAL A 22 -7.55 -0.10 -12.39
CA VAL A 22 -6.52 0.79 -11.90
C VAL A 22 -5.18 0.28 -12.42
N PRO A 23 -4.38 1.10 -13.14
CA PRO A 23 -3.03 0.71 -13.55
C PRO A 23 -2.12 0.48 -12.33
N GLU A 24 -1.30 -0.56 -12.41
CA GLU A 24 -0.25 -0.78 -11.42
C GLU A 24 0.87 0.27 -11.60
N PRO A 25 1.53 0.70 -10.50
CA PRO A 25 2.69 1.59 -10.57
C PRO A 25 3.83 0.97 -11.37
N GLN A 26 4.47 1.75 -12.26
CA GLN A 26 5.65 1.30 -13.03
C GLN A 26 6.96 1.67 -12.33
N VAL A 27 6.96 1.59 -11.00
CA VAL A 27 8.10 1.93 -10.14
C VAL A 27 8.21 0.91 -9.01
N GLU A 28 9.43 0.68 -8.55
CA GLU A 28 9.63 -0.06 -7.30
C GLU A 28 9.30 0.86 -6.11
N ILE A 29 8.47 0.38 -5.19
CA ILE A 29 8.04 1.13 -4.00
C ILE A 29 8.64 0.47 -2.77
N LEU A 30 9.50 1.21 -2.07
CA LEU A 30 10.04 0.81 -0.76
C LEU A 30 9.22 1.48 0.35
N ILE A 31 8.61 0.69 1.23
CA ILE A 31 7.77 1.19 2.32
C ILE A 31 8.38 0.78 3.65
N ASN A 32 8.71 1.76 4.49
CA ASN A 32 9.16 1.51 5.85
C ASN A 32 7.97 1.25 6.77
N LEU A 33 7.95 0.08 7.43
CA LEU A 33 6.91 -0.32 8.37
C LEU A 33 7.38 -0.21 9.82
N ALA A 34 8.12 0.84 10.14
CA ALA A 34 8.57 1.12 11.49
C ALA A 34 7.41 1.50 12.42
N PRO A 35 7.53 1.23 13.74
CA PRO A 35 8.54 0.39 14.39
C PRO A 35 8.26 -1.11 14.18
N ALA A 36 9.31 -1.93 14.15
CA ALA A 36 9.18 -3.38 13.92
C ALA A 36 8.39 -4.09 15.03
N ASP A 37 8.50 -3.60 16.27
CA ASP A 37 7.96 -4.21 17.48
C ASP A 37 6.43 -4.08 17.63
N LEU A 38 5.81 -3.16 16.89
CA LEU A 38 4.35 -3.05 16.87
C LEU A 38 3.73 -4.14 15.98
N PRO A 39 2.68 -4.83 16.46
CA PRO A 39 1.98 -5.84 15.68
C PRO A 39 1.40 -5.23 14.41
N LYS A 40 1.55 -5.95 13.29
CA LYS A 40 1.10 -5.56 11.95
C LYS A 40 0.06 -6.56 11.48
N ASP A 41 -1.03 -6.63 12.22
CA ASP A 41 -2.05 -7.66 12.07
C ASP A 41 -3.36 -7.09 11.54
N GLY A 42 -4.08 -7.85 10.71
CA GLY A 42 -5.37 -7.43 10.15
C GLY A 42 -5.27 -6.60 8.86
N THR A 43 -6.31 -5.81 8.57
CA THR A 43 -6.50 -5.13 7.27
C THR A 43 -6.19 -3.63 7.30
N TRP A 44 -5.71 -3.09 8.41
CA TRP A 44 -5.48 -1.65 8.57
C TRP A 44 -4.36 -1.10 7.66
N LEU A 45 -3.50 -1.98 7.16
CA LEU A 45 -2.47 -1.62 6.18
C LEU A 45 -3.03 -1.47 4.75
N ASP A 46 -4.24 -1.97 4.46
CA ASP A 46 -4.78 -1.99 3.10
C ASP A 46 -4.97 -0.57 2.55
N LEU A 47 -5.63 0.30 3.33
CA LEU A 47 -5.88 1.68 2.93
C LEU A 47 -4.60 2.49 2.71
N PRO A 48 -3.65 2.58 3.67
CA PRO A 48 -2.44 3.36 3.45
C PRO A 48 -1.57 2.82 2.30
N LEU A 49 -1.47 1.49 2.13
CA LEU A 49 -0.76 0.91 0.99
C LEU A 49 -1.43 1.24 -0.34
N ALA A 50 -2.76 1.16 -0.42
CA ALA A 50 -3.49 1.49 -1.65
C ALA A 50 -3.34 2.97 -2.03
N ILE A 51 -3.35 3.88 -1.05
CA ILE A 51 -3.12 5.31 -1.30
C ILE A 51 -1.73 5.53 -1.92
N ILE A 52 -0.68 4.93 -1.33
CA ILE A 52 0.70 5.05 -1.83
C ILE A 52 0.79 4.53 -3.26
N MET A 53 0.18 3.38 -3.57
CA MET A 53 0.18 2.82 -4.93
C MET A 53 -0.55 3.73 -5.92
N LEU A 54 -1.70 4.30 -5.54
CA LEU A 54 -2.43 5.23 -6.40
C LEU A 54 -1.66 6.52 -6.66
N GLN A 55 -0.92 7.02 -5.67
CA GLN A 55 -0.02 8.17 -5.84
C GLN A 55 1.14 7.85 -6.78
N ALA A 56 1.80 6.70 -6.58
CA ALA A 56 2.86 6.23 -7.46
C ALA A 56 2.39 5.96 -8.90
N ALA A 57 1.12 5.62 -9.09
CA ALA A 57 0.47 5.50 -10.40
C ALA A 57 0.01 6.85 -11.00
N GLY A 58 0.17 7.97 -10.29
CA GLY A 58 -0.23 9.30 -10.74
C GLY A 58 -1.73 9.56 -10.70
N LEU A 59 -2.50 8.76 -9.95
CA LEU A 59 -3.97 8.85 -9.86
C LEU A 59 -4.45 9.64 -8.65
N LEU A 60 -3.59 9.86 -7.66
CA LEU A 60 -3.85 10.71 -6.51
C LEU A 60 -2.71 11.73 -6.35
N PRO A 61 -2.99 12.94 -5.82
CA PRO A 61 -1.94 13.89 -5.46
C PRO A 61 -1.09 13.33 -4.33
N ASP A 62 0.16 13.75 -4.26
CA ASP A 62 1.05 13.41 -3.13
C ASP A 62 0.46 13.90 -1.80
N LEU A 63 0.70 13.14 -0.73
CA LEU A 63 0.28 13.55 0.61
C LEU A 63 1.01 14.85 0.95
N ALA A 64 0.28 15.79 1.53
CA ALA A 64 0.90 16.99 2.07
C ALA A 64 1.98 16.58 3.08
N GLU A 65 3.18 17.13 2.93
CA GLU A 65 4.24 16.95 3.91
C GLU A 65 3.72 17.40 5.27
N HIS A 66 3.71 16.48 6.25
CA HIS A 66 3.51 16.86 7.64
C HIS A 66 4.76 17.62 8.09
N LYS A 67 4.65 18.95 8.13
CA LYS A 67 5.65 19.83 8.75
C LYS A 67 5.46 19.88 10.26
#